data_AF-A0A6L6BBT3-F1
#
_entry.id   AF-A0A6L6BBT3-F1
#
_cell.length_a   1.000
_cell.length_b   1.000
_cell.length_c   1.000
_cell.angle_alpha   90.00
_cell.angle_beta   90.00
_cell.angle_gamma   90.00
#
_symmetry.space_group_name_H-M   'P 1'
#
loop_
_entity.id
_entity.type
_entity.pdbx_description
1 polymer ?
#
loop_
_entity_poly.entity_id
_entity_poly.type
_entity_poly.pdbx_seq_one_letter_code
_entity_poly.pdbx_strand_id
1 'polypeptide(L)' 'MTTPLAQLFKKTQSENRAALIAYIPAGYPTQEGCKAVIDVFADAGVDAIEIGFPYSDPVMDGPTIQEAANTSLNA' A
#
# COMPACT_ATOMS: atom_id res chain seq x y z
N MET A 1 4.35 -14.64 -20.36
CA MET A 1 4.54 -14.93 -18.92
C MET A 1 3.45 -14.19 -18.14
N THR A 2 2.84 -14.81 -17.12
CA THR A 2 1.81 -14.16 -16.29
C THR A 2 2.47 -13.50 -15.08
N THR A 3 2.11 -12.26 -14.76
CA THR A 3 2.66 -11.53 -13.60
C THR A 3 1.98 -11.96 -12.30
N PRO A 4 2.60 -11.75 -11.12
CA PRO A 4 1.96 -12.03 -9.83
C PRO A 4 0.60 -11.34 -9.68
N LEU A 5 0.51 -10.07 -10.10
CA LEU A 5 -0.75 -9.31 -10.04
C LEU A 5 -1.83 -9.90 -10.96
N ALA A 6 -1.46 -10.39 -12.15
CA ALA A 6 -2.41 -11.06 -13.03
C ALA A 6 -2.88 -12.42 -12.47
N GLN A 7 -2.05 -13.12 -11.70
CA GLN A 7 -2.44 -14.35 -11.00
C GLN A 7 -3.40 -14.04 -9.84
N LEU A 8 -3.13 -12.98 -9.08
CA LEU A 8 -4.00 -12.48 -8.01
C LEU A 8 -5.41 -12.18 -8.52
N PHE A 9 -5.55 -11.38 -9.58
CA PHE A 9 -6.87 -11.03 -10.09
C PHE A 9 -7.65 -12.25 -10.62
N LYS A 10 -6.96 -13.24 -11.20
CA LYS A 10 -7.60 -14.52 -11.57
C LYS A 10 -8.12 -15.28 -10.34
N LYS A 11 -7.34 -15.31 -9.26
CA LYS A 11 -7.74 -15.94 -8.00
C LYS A 11 -8.97 -15.26 -7.41
N THR A 12 -8.96 -13.94 -7.22
CA THR A 12 -10.09 -13.22 -6.60
C THR A 12 -11.35 -13.32 -7.45
N GLN A 13 -11.21 -13.29 -8.77
CA GLN A 13 -12.33 -13.54 -9.69
C GLN A 13 -12.90 -14.96 -9.53
N SER A 14 -12.05 -16.00 -9.42
CA SER A 14 -12.53 -17.37 -9.20
C SER A 14 -13.21 -17.57 -7.84
N GLU A 15 -12.86 -16.74 -6.86
CA GLU A 15 -13.49 -16.68 -5.54
C GLU A 15 -14.76 -15.80 -5.51
N ASN A 16 -15.17 -15.25 -6.66
CA ASN A 16 -16.31 -14.34 -6.80
C ASN A 16 -16.28 -13.13 -5.83
N ARG A 17 -15.08 -12.56 -5.64
CA ARG A 17 -14.87 -11.37 -4.81
C ARG A 17 -13.93 -10.37 -5.47
N ALA A 18 -14.01 -9.12 -5.02
CA ALA A 18 -13.03 -8.10 -5.36
C ALA A 18 -11.69 -8.37 -4.64
N ALA A 19 -10.60 -7.89 -5.22
CA ALA A 19 -9.30 -7.84 -4.55
C ALA A 19 -9.26 -6.67 -3.57
N LEU A 20 -8.72 -6.90 -2.38
CA LEU A 20 -8.39 -5.85 -1.41
C LEU A 20 -6.94 -5.41 -1.63
N ILE A 21 -6.74 -4.15 -2.02
CA ILE A 21 -5.41 -3.56 -2.24
C ILE A 21 -5.23 -2.44 -1.21
N ALA A 22 -4.29 -2.62 -0.29
CA ALA A 22 -4.01 -1.64 0.77
C ALA A 22 -2.89 -0.69 0.33
N TYR A 23 -3.06 0.61 0.59
CA TYR A 23 -2.07 1.64 0.31
C TYR A 23 -1.38 2.09 1.59
N ILE A 24 -0.06 2.29 1.54
CA ILE A 24 0.72 2.92 2.61
C ILE A 24 1.89 3.75 2.03
N PRO A 25 2.11 5.00 2.49
CA PRO A 25 3.33 5.74 2.18
C PRO A 25 4.53 5.08 2.88
N ALA A 26 5.59 4.80 2.13
CA ALA A 26 6.79 4.20 2.67
C ALA A 26 7.39 5.09 3.76
N GLY A 27 7.61 4.52 4.96
CA GLY A 27 8.18 5.25 6.10
C GLY A 27 7.16 5.92 7.02
N TYR A 28 5.86 5.82 6.75
CA TYR A 28 4.83 6.34 7.65
C TYR A 28 4.33 5.30 8.67
N PRO A 29 4.10 5.67 9.95
CA PRO A 29 4.49 6.95 10.58
C PRO A 29 5.99 7.03 10.90
N THR A 30 6.67 5.88 10.95
CA THR A 30 8.13 5.72 10.99
C THR A 30 8.53 4.53 10.12
N GLN A 31 9.82 4.31 9.87
CA GLN A 31 10.26 3.12 9.12
C GLN A 31 9.86 1.81 9.81
N GLU A 32 10.00 1.73 11.13
CA GLU A 32 9.58 0.56 11.93
C GLU A 32 8.06 0.41 11.93
N GLY A 33 7.33 1.52 12.09
CA GLY A 33 5.86 1.52 12.06
C GLY A 33 5.32 1.06 10.70
N CYS A 34 5.92 1.54 9.61
CA CYS A 34 5.56 1.15 8.26
C CYS A 34 5.76 -0.36 8.03
N LYS A 35 6.88 -0.92 8.50
CA LYS A 35 7.13 -2.38 8.43
C LYS A 35 6.08 -3.17 9.20
N ALA A 36 5.78 -2.74 10.44
CA ALA A 36 4.76 -3.40 11.26
C ALA A 36 3.37 -3.36 10.61
N VAL A 37 3.01 -2.26 9.93
CA VAL A 37 1.73 -2.17 9.20
C VAL A 37 1.71 -3.09 7.99
N ILE A 38 2.82 -3.21 7.24
CA ILE A 38 2.93 -4.15 6.11
C ILE A 38 2.73 -5.59 6.59
N ASP A 39 3.35 -5.97 7.71
CA ASP A 39 3.17 -7.30 8.31
C ASP A 39 1.70 -7.54 8.68
N VAL A 40 1.05 -6.55 9.30
CA VAL A 40 -0.39 -6.62 9.64
C VAL A 40 -1.27 -6.73 8.39
N PHE A 41 -0.97 -6.01 7.31
CA PHE A 41 -1.72 -6.14 6.05
C PHE A 41 -1.61 -7.55 5.47
N ALA A 42 -0.40 -8.12 5.49
CA ALA A 42 -0.19 -9.50 5.03
C ALA A 42 -0.98 -10.50 5.87
N ASP A 43 -0.91 -10.39 7.20
CA ASP A 43 -1.63 -11.27 8.13
C ASP A 43 -3.16 -11.12 8.06
N ALA A 44 -3.65 -9.91 7.77
CA ALA A 44 -5.08 -9.63 7.63
C ALA A 44 -5.68 -10.13 6.29
N GLY A 45 -4.85 -10.65 5.38
CA GLY A 45 -5.31 -11.21 4.11
C GLY A 45 -5.56 -10.16 3.02
N VAL A 46 -4.88 -9.02 3.07
CA VAL A 46 -4.83 -8.09 1.93
C VAL A 46 -4.21 -8.81 0.73
N ASP A 47 -4.82 -8.67 -0.46
CA ASP A 47 -4.35 -9.39 -1.64
C ASP A 47 -3.06 -8.76 -2.22
N ALA A 48 -2.97 -7.43 -2.22
CA ALA A 48 -1.78 -6.69 -2.65
C ALA A 48 -1.57 -5.41 -1.83
N ILE A 49 -0.30 -4.98 -1.72
CA ILE A 49 0.07 -3.76 -1.03
C ILE A 49 0.66 -2.78 -2.05
N GLU A 50 0.09 -1.59 -2.10
CA GLU A 50 0.64 -0.45 -2.83
C GLU A 50 1.54 0.36 -1.87
N ILE A 51 2.83 0.39 -2.16
CA ILE A 51 3.81 1.15 -1.40
C ILE A 51 4.03 2.48 -2.10
N GLY A 52 3.45 3.55 -1.55
CA GLY A 52 3.59 4.90 -2.07
C GLY A 52 4.98 5.45 -1.75
N PHE A 53 5.73 5.86 -2.78
CA PHE A 53 7.00 6.54 -2.56
C PHE A 53 6.74 8.00 -2.20
N PRO A 54 7.14 8.48 -1.00
CA PRO A 54 6.90 9.87 -0.60
C PRO A 54 7.53 10.87 -1.58
N TYR A 55 6.78 11.94 -1.90
CA TYR A 55 7.19 12.96 -2.85
C TYR A 55 6.90 14.36 -2.30
N SER A 56 7.77 15.32 -2.58
CA SER A 56 7.72 16.68 -1.99
C SER A 56 6.57 17.53 -2.52
N ASP A 57 6.12 17.26 -3.75
CA ASP A 57 5.13 18.08 -4.45
C ASP A 57 3.96 17.24 -5.01
N PRO A 58 3.24 16.48 -4.17
CA PRO A 58 2.18 15.58 -4.62
C PRO A 58 0.97 16.38 -5.14
N VAL A 59 0.58 16.14 -6.39
CA VAL A 59 -0.55 16.85 -7.04
C VAL A 59 -1.85 16.04 -7.09
N MET A 60 -1.77 14.71 -6.94
CA MET A 60 -2.92 13.80 -7.07
C MET A 60 -3.48 13.32 -5.72
N ASP A 61 -2.66 13.37 -4.67
CA ASP A 61 -3.02 12.85 -3.36
C ASP A 61 -3.91 13.83 -2.58
N GLY A 62 -4.83 13.30 -1.78
CA GLY A 62 -5.61 14.10 -0.85
C GLY A 62 -4.82 14.47 0.42
N PRO A 63 -5.34 15.38 1.26
CA PRO A 63 -4.59 15.96 2.39
C PRO A 63 -4.02 14.91 3.36
N THR A 64 -4.77 13.84 3.65
CA THR A 64 -4.29 12.76 4.53
C THR A 64 -3.03 12.06 4.01
N ILE A 65 -3.00 11.76 2.70
CA ILE A 65 -1.85 11.09 2.09
C ILE A 65 -0.69 12.08 1.94
N GLN A 66 -0.97 13.34 1.59
CA GLN A 66 0.05 14.39 1.53
C GLN A 66 0.74 14.58 2.89
N GLU A 67 -0.01 14.64 4.00
CA GLU A 67 0.58 14.75 5.34
C GLU A 67 1.42 13.53 5.74
N ALA A 68 0.97 12.32 5.41
CA ALA A 68 1.72 11.10 5.67
C ALA A 68 3.03 11.02 4.84
N ALA A 69 2.99 11.44 3.57
CA ALA A 69 4.18 11.55 2.72
C ALA A 69 5.15 12.61 3.26
N ASN A 70 4.65 13.79 3.64
CA ASN A 70 5.46 14.85 4.27
C ASN A 70 6.11 14.37 5.56
N THR A 71 5.38 13.64 6.41
CA THR A 71 5.95 13.04 7.63
C THR A 71 7.11 12.10 7.27
N SER A 72 6.92 11.26 6.25
CA SER A 72 7.91 10.27 5.82
C SER A 72 9.18 10.90 5.23
N LEU A 73 9.07 12.05 4.55
CA LEU A 73 10.21 12.76 3.97
C LEU A 73 11.09 13.48 5.01
N ASN A 74 10.51 13.81 6.16
CA ASN A 74 11.18 14.58 7.21
C ASN A 74 11.67 13.71 8.39
N ALA A 75 11.47 12.39 8.31
CA ALA A 75 11.81 11.42 9.34
C ALA A 75 13.22 10.82 9.19
#